data_AF-A0A4Q3LA03-F1
#
_entry.id   AF-A0A4Q3LA03-F1
#
_cell.length_a   1.000
_cell.length_b   1.000
_cell.length_c   1.000
_cell.angle_alpha   90.00
_cell.angle_beta   90.00
_cell.angle_gamma   90.00
#
_symmetry.space_group_name_H-M   'P 1'
#
loop_
_entity.id
_entity.type
_entity.pdbx_description
1 polymer ?
#
loop_
_entity_poly.entity_id
_entity_poly.type
_entity_poly.pdbx_seq_one_letter_code
_entity_poly.pdbx_strand_id
1 'polypeptide(L)'
;MTDTAAHYAALYAQLQREVGALGDETSTGIIGFSGGGPVSMVRVPGKPIYVTCELSLYPEQVPSSEGERYELLCRLPLTESQAQDLLTALGDLSMQVELGHGHTVDVSTLGIGAGLDRVALEHYSSCKVGGAAFGIYEVVAPTPV
;
A
#
# COMPACT_ATOMS: atom_id res chain seq x y z
N MET A 1 -11.23 -13.24 15.31
CA MET A 1 -9.83 -12.80 15.30
C MET A 1 -9.18 -13.44 14.09
N THR A 2 -8.83 -12.65 13.10
CA THR A 2 -8.06 -13.12 11.95
C THR A 2 -6.65 -13.41 12.43
N ASP A 3 -6.14 -14.61 12.14
CA ASP A 3 -4.72 -14.90 12.34
C ASP A 3 -3.91 -14.00 11.41
N THR A 4 -3.20 -13.02 11.97
CA THR A 4 -2.41 -12.04 11.22
C THR A 4 -1.36 -12.72 10.32
N ALA A 5 -0.82 -13.87 10.73
CA ALA A 5 0.12 -14.61 9.89
C ALA A 5 -0.58 -15.23 8.67
N ALA A 6 -1.76 -15.84 8.88
CA ALA A 6 -2.57 -16.37 7.78
C ALA A 6 -3.07 -15.27 6.84
N HIS A 7 -3.39 -14.09 7.37
CA HIS A 7 -3.78 -12.90 6.60
C HIS A 7 -2.69 -12.50 5.62
N TYR A 8 -1.49 -12.22 6.10
CA TYR A 8 -0.39 -11.78 5.22
C TYR A 8 0.13 -12.90 4.33
N ALA A 9 0.10 -14.15 4.78
CA ALA A 9 0.43 -15.28 3.92
C ALA A 9 -0.52 -15.36 2.71
N ALA A 10 -1.82 -15.13 2.91
CA ALA A 10 -2.79 -15.13 1.82
C ALA A 10 -2.67 -13.87 0.95
N LEU A 11 -2.55 -12.69 1.57
CA LEU A 11 -2.51 -11.40 0.87
C LEU A 11 -1.27 -11.26 0.00
N TYR A 12 -0.09 -11.61 0.52
CA TYR A 12 1.17 -11.46 -0.20
C TYR A 12 1.57 -12.66 -1.05
N ALA A 13 0.78 -13.74 -1.07
CA ALA A 13 1.10 -14.95 -1.83
C ALA A 13 1.38 -14.68 -3.31
N GLN A 14 0.58 -13.82 -3.96
CA GLN A 14 0.82 -13.45 -5.35
C GLN A 14 2.07 -12.60 -5.51
N LEU A 15 2.19 -11.54 -4.69
CA LEU A 15 3.35 -10.66 -4.71
C LEU A 15 4.66 -11.45 -4.55
N GLN A 16 4.74 -12.31 -3.53
CA GLN A 16 5.95 -13.08 -3.24
C GLN A 16 6.33 -14.07 -4.36
N ARG A 17 5.34 -14.60 -5.10
CA ARG A 17 5.61 -15.44 -6.28
C ARG A 17 6.25 -14.66 -7.42
N GLU A 18 5.89 -13.39 -7.58
CA GLU A 18 6.39 -12.54 -8.67
C GLU A 18 7.71 -11.84 -8.33
N VAL A 19 7.83 -11.27 -7.13
CA VAL A 19 8.96 -10.41 -6.77
C VAL A 19 9.98 -11.11 -5.86
N GLY A 20 9.64 -12.28 -5.31
CA GLY A 20 10.43 -13.00 -4.30
C GLY A 20 9.97 -12.69 -2.87
N ALA A 21 10.67 -13.24 -1.88
CA ALA A 21 10.34 -13.04 -0.48
C ALA A 21 10.38 -11.55 -0.09
N LEU A 22 9.43 -11.14 0.75
CA LEU A 22 9.48 -9.85 1.43
C LEU A 22 10.52 -9.93 2.55
N GLY A 23 11.17 -8.81 2.88
CA GLY A 23 12.15 -8.76 3.96
C GLY A 23 11.50 -8.94 5.33
N ASP A 24 12.30 -9.43 6.28
CA ASP A 24 11.86 -9.63 7.67
C ASP A 24 11.79 -8.31 8.47
N GLU A 25 12.44 -7.25 7.96
CA GLU A 25 12.46 -5.93 8.56
C GLU A 25 11.27 -5.10 8.07
N THR A 26 10.46 -4.62 9.02
CA THR A 26 9.41 -3.64 8.77
C THR A 26 9.92 -2.26 9.18
N SER A 27 9.88 -1.30 8.25
CA SER A 27 10.13 0.11 8.55
C SER A 27 8.87 0.68 9.22
N THR A 28 8.95 0.96 10.53
CA THR A 28 7.84 1.47 11.35
C THR A 28 8.22 2.80 12.02
N GLY A 29 7.21 3.63 12.30
CA GLY A 29 7.39 4.85 13.09
C GLY A 29 7.45 4.56 14.60
N ILE A 30 8.08 5.47 15.36
CA ILE A 30 8.01 5.47 16.85
C ILE A 30 6.54 5.64 17.29
N ILE A 31 5.82 6.51 16.60
CA ILE A 31 4.38 6.66 16.70
C ILE A 31 3.78 5.79 15.61
N GLY A 32 2.84 4.90 15.96
CA GLY A 32 2.12 4.09 14.97
C GLY A 32 1.20 4.93 14.09
N PHE A 33 0.79 4.37 12.95
CA PHE A 33 -0.01 5.08 11.96
C PHE A 33 -1.31 5.68 12.54
N SER A 34 -2.06 4.95 13.36
CA SER A 34 -3.26 5.46 14.04
C SER A 34 -3.00 6.65 15.00
N GLY A 35 -1.75 6.86 15.41
CA GLY A 35 -1.32 8.02 16.20
C GLY A 35 -0.82 9.20 15.36
N GLY A 36 -0.95 9.14 14.02
CA GLY A 36 -0.42 10.13 13.09
C GLY A 36 1.05 9.90 12.69
N GLY A 37 1.58 8.70 12.94
CA GLY A 37 2.88 8.30 12.43
C GLY A 37 2.82 7.78 10.98
N PRO A 38 3.97 7.41 10.38
CA PRO A 38 3.99 6.84 9.04
C PRO A 38 3.36 5.45 9.00
N VAL A 39 2.90 5.04 7.81
CA VAL A 39 2.52 3.64 7.58
C VAL A 39 3.74 2.73 7.76
N SER A 40 3.48 1.56 8.33
CA SER A 40 4.45 0.46 8.35
C SER A 40 4.65 -0.05 6.92
N MET A 41 5.88 -0.37 6.54
CA MET A 41 6.17 -0.95 5.22
C MET A 41 7.24 -2.03 5.29
N VAL A 42 7.14 -3.01 4.39
CA VAL A 42 8.21 -3.98 4.13
C VAL A 42 8.74 -3.82 2.72
N ARG A 43 10.02 -4.13 2.55
CA ARG A 43 10.71 -4.06 1.26
C ARG A 43 11.06 -5.44 0.73
N VAL A 44 11.18 -5.56 -0.58
CA VAL A 44 11.80 -6.73 -1.20
C VAL A 44 13.34 -6.58 -1.13
N PRO A 45 14.09 -7.55 -0.58
CA PRO A 45 15.55 -7.42 -0.47
C PRO A 45 16.22 -7.15 -1.83
N GLY A 46 17.04 -6.10 -1.88
CA GLY A 46 17.78 -5.71 -3.08
C GLY A 46 16.95 -5.10 -4.22
N LYS A 47 15.67 -4.77 -3.99
CA LYS A 47 14.80 -4.14 -5.00
C LYS A 47 14.09 -2.91 -4.41
N PRO A 48 13.86 -1.84 -5.20
CA PRO A 48 13.07 -0.69 -4.78
C PRO A 48 11.56 -1.00 -4.87
N ILE A 49 11.13 -2.03 -4.13
CA ILE A 49 9.74 -2.48 -4.09
C ILE A 49 9.31 -2.45 -2.64
N TYR A 50 8.28 -1.66 -2.36
CA TYR A 50 7.76 -1.40 -1.02
C TYR A 50 6.29 -1.78 -0.99
N VAL A 51 5.85 -2.43 0.08
CA VAL A 51 4.43 -2.71 0.32
C VAL A 51 4.09 -2.29 1.75
N THR A 52 2.96 -1.64 1.95
CA THR A 52 2.49 -1.30 3.29
C THR A 52 2.20 -2.56 4.08
N CYS A 53 2.24 -2.45 5.40
CA CYS A 53 1.80 -3.48 6.32
C CYS A 53 0.78 -2.87 7.27
N GLU A 54 -0.21 -3.66 7.63
CA GLU A 54 -1.26 -3.36 8.62
C GLU A 54 -2.30 -2.35 8.14
N LEU A 55 -2.12 -1.74 6.96
CA LEU A 55 -3.08 -0.76 6.43
C LEU A 55 -4.46 -1.39 6.26
N SER A 56 -4.50 -2.61 5.73
CA SER A 56 -5.74 -3.39 5.52
C SER A 56 -6.43 -3.84 6.81
N LEU A 57 -5.72 -3.76 7.95
CA LEU A 57 -6.24 -4.20 9.25
C LEU A 57 -6.94 -3.07 10.01
N TYR A 58 -6.74 -1.81 9.63
CA TYR A 58 -7.43 -0.68 10.24
C TYR A 58 -8.93 -0.75 9.93
N PRO A 59 -9.82 -0.81 10.95
CA PRO A 59 -11.25 -0.78 10.73
C PRO A 59 -11.76 0.54 10.14
N GLU A 60 -10.98 1.62 10.30
CA GLU A 60 -11.23 2.95 9.76
C GLU A 60 -10.99 3.05 8.26
N GLN A 61 -10.22 2.12 7.66
CA GLN A 61 -9.99 2.14 6.22
C GLN A 61 -11.31 1.99 5.49
N VAL A 62 -11.60 2.97 4.63
CA VAL A 62 -12.73 2.90 3.71
C VAL A 62 -12.41 1.80 2.70
N PRO A 63 -13.25 0.75 2.58
CA PRO A 63 -13.04 -0.29 1.58
C PRO A 63 -12.96 0.32 0.18
N SER A 64 -12.23 -0.33 -0.70
CA SER A 64 -12.08 0.11 -2.08
C SER A 64 -13.40 0.05 -2.85
N SER A 65 -13.42 0.63 -4.05
CA SER A 65 -14.56 0.49 -4.99
C SER A 65 -14.85 -0.97 -5.38
N GLU A 66 -13.86 -1.87 -5.23
CA GLU A 66 -14.00 -3.32 -5.39
C GLU A 66 -14.51 -4.02 -4.11
N GLY A 67 -14.73 -3.27 -3.02
CA GLY A 67 -15.23 -3.76 -1.73
C GLY A 67 -14.17 -4.40 -0.84
N GLU A 68 -12.90 -4.05 -1.03
CA GLU A 68 -11.75 -4.68 -0.35
C GLU A 68 -11.09 -3.72 0.63
N ARG A 69 -10.61 -4.19 1.78
CA ARG A 69 -9.56 -3.47 2.52
C ARG A 69 -8.21 -3.86 1.96
N TYR A 70 -7.23 -2.97 1.96
CA TYR A 70 -6.06 -3.19 1.11
C TYR A 70 -4.76 -2.61 1.66
N GLU A 71 -3.68 -3.22 1.16
CA GLU A 71 -2.32 -2.70 1.25
C GLU A 71 -1.95 -2.01 -0.07
N LEU A 72 -0.98 -1.10 0.00
CA LEU A 72 -0.46 -0.37 -1.14
C LEU A 72 0.92 -0.90 -1.52
N LEU A 73 1.12 -1.15 -2.81
CA LEU A 73 2.39 -1.61 -3.40
C LEU A 73 3.00 -0.47 -4.23
N CYS A 74 4.27 -0.16 -4.01
CA CYS A 74 5.01 0.83 -4.79
C CYS A 74 6.23 0.19 -5.45
N ARG A 75 6.28 0.27 -6.78
CA ARG A 75 7.45 -0.09 -7.62
C ARG A 75 8.05 1.10 -8.37
N LEU A 76 7.55 2.30 -8.09
CA LEU A 76 8.09 3.53 -8.66
C LEU A 76 9.55 3.70 -8.26
N PRO A 77 10.39 4.35 -9.10
CA PRO A 77 11.81 4.53 -8.83
C PRO A 77 12.05 5.63 -7.78
N LEU A 78 11.52 5.41 -6.58
CA LEU A 78 11.59 6.30 -5.44
C LEU A 78 12.60 5.78 -4.42
N THR A 79 13.19 6.68 -3.65
CA THR A 79 13.92 6.31 -2.43
C THR A 79 12.95 5.79 -1.37
N GLU A 80 13.45 5.09 -0.36
CA GLU A 80 12.63 4.56 0.72
C GLU A 80 11.84 5.66 1.46
N SER A 81 12.46 6.80 1.73
CA SER A 81 11.79 7.95 2.36
C SER A 81 10.65 8.48 1.49
N GLN A 82 10.90 8.64 0.18
CA GLN A 82 9.89 9.10 -0.77
C GLN A 82 8.71 8.13 -0.90
N ALA A 83 9.00 6.82 -0.92
CA ALA A 83 7.97 5.79 -0.91
C ALA A 83 7.17 5.82 0.40
N GLN A 84 7.82 6.00 1.55
CA GLN A 84 7.14 6.11 2.84
C GLN A 84 6.22 7.33 2.91
N ASP A 85 6.68 8.50 2.44
CA ASP A 85 5.88 9.72 2.40
C ASP A 85 4.65 9.54 1.50
N LEU A 86 4.84 8.98 0.30
CA LEU A 86 3.76 8.67 -0.64
C LEU A 86 2.74 7.70 -0.05
N LEU A 87 3.20 6.57 0.46
CA LEU A 87 2.34 5.51 0.98
C LEU A 87 1.63 5.94 2.27
N THR A 88 2.26 6.79 3.08
CA THR A 88 1.62 7.37 4.28
C THR A 88 0.48 8.29 3.86
N ALA A 89 0.72 9.22 2.94
CA ALA A 89 -0.31 10.15 2.48
C ALA A 89 -1.49 9.43 1.81
N LEU A 90 -1.23 8.40 1.00
CA LEU A 90 -2.28 7.56 0.42
C LEU A 90 -3.00 6.71 1.49
N GLY A 91 -2.27 6.22 2.48
CA GLY A 91 -2.83 5.53 3.65
C GLY A 91 -3.82 6.44 4.39
N ASP A 92 -3.42 7.67 4.71
CA ASP A 92 -4.28 8.67 5.36
C ASP A 92 -5.52 9.00 4.53
N LEU A 93 -5.35 9.12 3.21
CA LEU A 93 -6.44 9.36 2.29
C LEU A 93 -7.43 8.18 2.29
N SER A 94 -6.94 6.94 2.34
CA SER A 94 -7.77 5.72 2.36
C SER A 94 -8.65 5.58 3.61
N MET A 95 -8.34 6.33 4.68
CA MET A 95 -9.20 6.39 5.89
C MET A 95 -10.38 7.36 5.72
N GLN A 96 -10.37 8.20 4.69
CA GLN A 96 -11.30 9.32 4.54
C GLN A 96 -12.18 9.21 3.30
N VAL A 97 -11.67 8.59 2.24
CA VAL A 97 -12.37 8.49 0.96
C VAL A 97 -12.27 7.09 0.38
N GLU A 98 -13.28 6.72 -0.40
CA GLU A 98 -13.24 5.51 -1.22
C GLU A 98 -12.21 5.66 -2.34
N LEU A 99 -11.23 4.76 -2.39
CA LEU A 99 -10.26 4.64 -3.46
C LEU A 99 -10.47 3.31 -4.20
N GLY A 100 -9.91 3.13 -5.40
CA GLY A 100 -10.13 1.90 -6.16
C GLY A 100 -9.34 1.89 -7.44
N HIS A 101 -9.54 0.86 -8.26
CA HIS A 101 -8.85 0.74 -9.54
C HIS A 101 -9.14 1.93 -10.45
N GLY A 102 -8.09 2.49 -11.06
CA GLY A 102 -8.18 3.61 -12.01
C GLY A 102 -8.32 4.98 -11.34
N HIS A 103 -8.49 5.06 -10.02
CA HIS A 103 -8.47 6.35 -9.33
C HIS A 103 -7.09 6.99 -9.46
N THR A 104 -7.09 8.29 -9.77
CA THR A 104 -5.89 9.12 -9.85
C THR A 104 -5.88 10.10 -8.69
N VAL A 105 -4.74 10.22 -8.02
CA VAL A 105 -4.53 11.09 -6.85
C VAL A 105 -3.46 12.13 -7.20
N ASP A 106 -3.76 13.39 -6.89
CA ASP A 106 -2.77 14.47 -6.94
C ASP A 106 -1.84 14.38 -5.72
N VAL A 107 -0.54 14.26 -5.97
CA VAL A 107 0.51 14.12 -4.96
C VAL A 107 1.56 15.22 -5.08
N SER A 108 1.29 16.27 -5.85
CA SER A 108 2.22 17.38 -6.13
C SER A 108 2.72 18.06 -4.85
N THR A 109 1.90 18.11 -3.80
CA THR A 109 2.25 18.73 -2.52
C THR A 109 3.25 17.92 -1.68
N LEU A 110 3.45 16.63 -2.00
CA LEU A 110 4.38 15.77 -1.25
C LEU A 110 5.84 15.99 -1.65
N GLY A 111 6.10 16.68 -2.76
CA GLY A 111 7.48 17.01 -3.17
C GLY A 111 8.35 15.78 -3.40
N ILE A 112 7.74 14.66 -3.83
CA ILE A 112 8.36 13.32 -3.94
C ILE A 112 9.52 13.28 -4.96
N GLY A 113 9.85 14.39 -5.61
CA GLY A 113 10.83 14.43 -6.69
C GLY A 113 10.36 13.66 -7.92
N ALA A 114 11.21 13.54 -8.94
CA ALA A 114 10.93 12.79 -10.18
C ALA A 114 9.81 13.33 -11.10
N GLY A 115 9.26 14.52 -10.83
CA GLY A 115 8.18 15.09 -11.65
C GLY A 115 6.85 14.33 -11.52
N LEU A 116 6.69 13.59 -10.42
CA LEU A 116 5.50 12.82 -10.13
C LEU A 116 4.49 13.70 -9.37
N ASP A 117 3.63 14.38 -10.11
CA ASP A 117 2.56 15.22 -9.52
C ASP A 117 1.28 14.43 -9.28
N ARG A 118 1.15 13.26 -9.89
CA ARG A 118 -0.02 12.40 -9.82
C ARG A 118 0.38 10.94 -9.82
N VAL A 119 -0.43 10.12 -9.16
CA VAL A 119 -0.35 8.65 -9.20
C VAL A 119 -1.71 8.06 -9.53
N ALA A 120 -1.74 6.86 -10.10
CA ALA A 120 -2.95 6.07 -10.23
C ALA A 120 -2.86 4.80 -9.37
N LEU A 121 -4.02 4.26 -9.01
CA LEU A 121 -4.12 2.97 -8.31
C LEU A 121 -4.56 1.89 -9.29
N GLU A 122 -3.76 0.83 -9.41
CA GLU A 122 -4.12 -0.35 -10.17
C GLU A 122 -4.41 -1.53 -9.23
N HIS A 123 -5.51 -2.25 -9.46
CA HIS A 123 -5.80 -3.45 -8.68
C HIS A 123 -4.77 -4.51 -9.06
N TYR A 124 -4.03 -5.02 -8.07
CA TYR A 124 -2.94 -5.96 -8.29
C TYR A 124 -3.36 -7.40 -7.98
N SER A 125 -3.98 -7.62 -6.83
CA SER A 125 -4.42 -8.95 -6.40
C SER A 125 -5.47 -8.89 -5.31
N SER A 126 -6.30 -9.93 -5.23
CA SER A 126 -7.30 -10.11 -4.18
C SER A 126 -7.09 -11.41 -3.41
N CYS A 127 -7.53 -11.44 -2.15
CA CYS A 127 -7.69 -12.65 -1.37
C CYS A 127 -8.94 -12.56 -0.47
N LYS A 128 -9.32 -13.70 0.13
CA LYS A 128 -10.35 -13.75 1.16
C LYS A 128 -9.78 -14.39 2.42
N VAL A 129 -9.94 -13.72 3.54
CA VAL A 129 -9.48 -14.21 4.85
C VAL A 129 -10.60 -14.04 5.86
N GLY A 130 -11.02 -15.13 6.49
CA GLY A 130 -12.12 -15.10 7.47
C GLY A 130 -13.46 -14.61 6.91
N GLY A 131 -13.69 -14.73 5.60
CA GLY A 131 -14.90 -14.27 4.91
C GLY A 131 -14.88 -12.80 4.48
N ALA A 132 -13.90 -12.01 4.90
CA ALA A 132 -13.66 -10.65 4.41
C ALA A 132 -12.76 -10.66 3.16
N ALA A 133 -12.95 -9.69 2.28
CA ALA A 133 -12.16 -9.50 1.07
C ALA A 133 -11.04 -8.48 1.31
N PHE A 134 -9.85 -8.82 0.83
CA PHE A 134 -8.67 -7.97 0.94
C PHE A 134 -7.92 -7.90 -0.38
N GLY A 135 -7.24 -6.79 -0.61
CA GLY A 135 -6.53 -6.55 -1.86
C GLY A 135 -5.16 -5.91 -1.69
N ILE A 136 -4.42 -5.89 -2.78
CA ILE A 136 -3.24 -5.05 -2.95
C ILE A 136 -3.52 -4.15 -4.14
N TYR A 137 -3.26 -2.85 -3.97
CA TYR A 137 -3.31 -1.87 -5.06
C TYR A 137 -1.90 -1.38 -5.33
N GLU A 138 -1.48 -1.44 -6.60
CA GLU A 138 -0.22 -0.90 -7.04
C GLU A 138 -0.37 0.60 -7.34
N VAL A 139 0.55 1.38 -6.79
CA VAL A 139 0.71 2.81 -7.07
C VAL A 139 1.58 2.94 -8.31
N VAL A 140 0.97 3.40 -9.41
CA VAL A 140 1.62 3.55 -10.71
C VAL A 140 1.67 5.02 -11.14
N ALA A 141 2.58 5.34 -12.05
CA ALA A 141 2.55 6.62 -12.74
C ALA A 141 1.31 6.65 -13.66
N PRO A 142 0.55 7.75 -13.71
CA PRO A 142 -0.64 7.82 -14.55
C PRO A 142 -0.26 7.70 -16.02
N THR A 143 -1.03 6.93 -16.77
CA THR A 143 -0.87 6.82 -18.22
C THR A 143 -1.09 8.20 -18.85
N PRO A 144 -0.18 8.69 -19.72
CA PRO A 144 -0.43 9.90 -20.48
C PRO A 144 -1.71 9.73 -21.29
N VAL A 145 -2.64 10.67 -21.14
CA VAL A 145 -3.89 10.74 -21.92
C VAL A 145 -3.60 11.31 -23.30
#